data_AF-A0A1H9JLY0-F1
#
_entry.id   AF-A0A1H9JLY0-F1
#
_cell.length_a   1.000
_cell.length_b   1.000
_cell.length_c   1.000
_cell.angle_alpha   90.00
_cell.angle_beta   90.00
_cell.angle_gamma   90.00
#
_symmetry.space_group_name_H-M   'P 1'
#
loop_
_entity.id
_entity.type
_entity.pdbx_description
1 polymer ?
#
loop_
_entity_poly.entity_id
_entity_poly.type
_entity_poly.pdbx_seq_one_letter_code
_entity_poly.pdbx_strand_id
1 'polypeptide(L)'
;MTHDRAADNEQLYRYEITAALNAVVRACQVIVTEHSHRGFWTPKTSTEPTPTHQDLIEAARRDVLNRLQTVIHCAETVAYAIEQDRQRRADKPAGQ
;
A
#
# COMPACT_ATOMS: atom_id res chain seq x y z
N MET A 1 22.18 -22.53 16.76
CA MET A 1 21.32 -21.41 17.22
C MET A 1 21.18 -20.27 16.21
N THR A 2 22.07 -20.09 15.23
CA THR A 2 21.98 -19.04 14.20
C THR A 2 20.97 -19.34 13.08
N HIS A 3 20.75 -20.62 12.77
CA HIS A 3 19.81 -21.05 11.73
C HIS A 3 18.34 -20.71 12.08
N ASP A 4 17.98 -20.86 13.36
CA ASP A 4 16.64 -20.57 13.90
C ASP A 4 16.29 -19.09 13.75
N ARG A 5 17.20 -18.19 14.17
CA ARG A 5 17.01 -16.74 14.03
C ARG A 5 16.86 -16.32 12.57
N ALA A 6 17.61 -16.91 11.63
CA ALA A 6 17.49 -16.56 10.22
C ALA A 6 16.09 -16.93 9.67
N ALA A 7 15.58 -18.10 10.05
CA ALA A 7 14.23 -18.55 9.69
C ALA A 7 13.14 -17.68 10.32
N ASP A 8 13.29 -17.29 11.59
CA ASP A 8 12.33 -16.42 12.29
C ASP A 8 12.22 -15.03 11.65
N ASN A 9 13.35 -14.45 11.22
CA ASN A 9 13.34 -13.14 10.55
C ASN A 9 12.72 -13.22 9.15
N GLU A 10 13.01 -14.27 8.39
CA GLU A 10 12.38 -14.51 7.10
C GLU A 10 10.86 -14.64 7.24
N GLN A 11 10.40 -15.33 8.28
CA GLN A 11 8.97 -15.45 8.57
C GLN A 11 8.35 -14.10 8.97
N LEU A 12 9.06 -13.28 9.75
CA LEU A 12 8.63 -11.92 10.08
C LEU A 12 8.47 -11.06 8.81
N TYR A 13 9.46 -11.05 7.92
CA TYR A 13 9.40 -10.28 6.68
C TYR A 13 8.22 -10.69 5.80
N ARG A 14 7.92 -12.00 5.71
CA ARG A 14 6.73 -12.49 4.99
C ARG A 14 5.44 -11.94 5.59
N TYR A 15 5.33 -11.90 6.91
CA TYR A 15 4.15 -11.32 7.55
C TYR A 15 4.02 -9.83 7.26
N GLU A 16 5.11 -9.06 7.33
CA GLU A 16 5.10 -7.62 7.07
C GLU A 16 4.73 -7.30 5.62
N ILE A 17 5.32 -8.00 4.65
CA ILE A 17 4.99 -7.87 3.23
C ILE A 17 3.52 -8.24 2.99
N THR A 18 3.06 -9.35 3.59
CA THR A 18 1.67 -9.79 3.46
C THR A 18 0.71 -8.75 4.03
N ALA A 19 1.02 -8.18 5.21
CA ALA A 19 0.21 -7.15 5.84
C ALA A 19 0.13 -5.88 4.96
N ALA A 20 1.26 -5.46 4.39
CA ALA A 20 1.34 -4.32 3.48
C ALA A 20 0.51 -4.54 2.20
N LEU A 21 0.68 -5.67 1.52
CA LEU A 21 -0.09 -5.99 0.31
C LEU A 21 -1.59 -6.12 0.61
N ASN A 22 -1.96 -6.72 1.74
CA ASN A 22 -3.35 -6.79 2.17
C ASN A 22 -3.94 -5.40 2.44
N ALA A 23 -3.15 -4.42 2.89
CA ALA A 23 -3.62 -3.04 3.04
C ALA A 23 -3.94 -2.40 1.68
N VAL A 24 -3.11 -2.65 0.66
CA VAL A 24 -3.37 -2.21 -0.72
C VAL A 24 -4.66 -2.82 -1.26
N VAL A 25 -4.84 -4.15 -1.12
CA VAL A 25 -6.06 -4.85 -1.55
C VAL A 25 -7.31 -4.27 -0.87
N ARG A 26 -7.25 -4.05 0.45
CA ARG A 26 -8.36 -3.44 1.19
C ARG A 26 -8.67 -2.03 0.71
N ALA A 27 -7.66 -1.21 0.42
CA ALA A 27 -7.89 0.14 -0.11
C ALA A 27 -8.60 0.09 -1.47
N CYS A 28 -8.19 -0.80 -2.37
CA CYS A 28 -8.88 -1.03 -3.65
C CYS A 28 -10.34 -1.46 -3.43
N GLN A 29 -10.60 -2.38 -2.50
CA GLN A 29 -11.96 -2.82 -2.18
C GLN A 29 -12.83 -1.66 -1.68
N VAL A 30 -12.28 -0.80 -0.81
CA VAL A 30 -13.02 0.37 -0.33
C VAL A 30 -13.30 1.33 -1.48
N ILE A 31 -12.34 1.59 -2.36
CA ILE A 31 -12.54 2.44 -3.54
C ILE A 31 -13.67 1.92 -4.41
N VAL A 32 -13.68 0.62 -4.72
CA VAL A 32 -14.74 0.00 -5.51
C VAL A 32 -16.09 0.10 -4.80
N THR A 33 -16.12 -0.19 -3.51
CA THR A 33 -17.37 -0.19 -2.72
C THR A 33 -17.97 1.20 -2.57
N GLU A 34 -17.12 2.19 -2.36
CA GLU A 34 -17.56 3.54 -2.03
C GLU A 34 -17.74 4.43 -3.26
N HIS A 35 -16.86 4.30 -4.24
CA HIS A 35 -16.80 5.23 -5.37
C HIS A 35 -17.16 4.57 -6.70
N SER A 36 -17.62 3.31 -6.71
CA SER A 36 -18.12 2.66 -7.92
C SER A 36 -19.54 2.13 -7.73
N HIS A 37 -20.38 2.33 -8.73
CA HIS A 37 -21.72 1.77 -8.81
C HIS A 37 -21.86 1.01 -10.13
N ARG A 38 -22.19 -0.29 -10.06
CA ARG A 38 -22.32 -1.18 -11.23
C ARG A 38 -21.08 -1.19 -12.14
N GLY A 39 -19.89 -1.05 -11.55
CA GLY A 39 -18.62 -1.00 -12.29
C GLY A 39 -18.27 0.36 -12.90
N PHE A 40 -19.10 1.39 -12.69
CA PHE A 40 -18.79 2.75 -13.10
C PHE A 40 -18.37 3.59 -11.90
N TRP A 41 -17.25 4.30 -12.04
CA TRP A 41 -16.84 5.28 -11.05
C TRP A 41 -17.86 6.42 -10.97
N THR A 42 -18.31 6.73 -9.75
CA THR A 42 -19.30 7.77 -9.47
C THR A 42 -18.75 8.69 -8.37
N PRO A 43 -18.33 9.93 -8.68
CA PRO A 43 -17.81 10.85 -7.67
C PRO A 43 -18.92 11.27 -6.69
N LYS A 44 -18.71 11.03 -5.39
CA LYS A 44 -19.70 11.37 -4.34
C LYS A 44 -19.91 12.89 -4.17
N THR A 45 -18.93 13.70 -4.59
CA THR A 45 -18.91 15.15 -4.31
C THR A 45 -19.48 16.00 -5.43
N SER A 46 -20.01 15.41 -6.50
CA SER A 46 -20.62 16.20 -7.57
C SER A 46 -22.01 16.66 -7.12
N THR A 47 -22.06 17.86 -6.54
CA THR A 47 -23.30 18.56 -6.19
C THR A 47 -23.91 19.31 -7.37
N GLU A 48 -23.17 19.44 -8.47
CA GLU A 48 -23.67 20.06 -9.69
C GLU A 48 -24.44 19.07 -10.57
N PRO A 49 -25.51 19.54 -11.26
CA PRO A 49 -26.30 18.68 -12.15
C PRO A 49 -25.49 18.11 -13.32
N THR A 50 -24.35 18.72 -13.68
CA THR A 50 -23.46 18.24 -14.74
C THR A 50 -22.02 18.64 -14.40
N PRO A 51 -21.23 17.76 -13.75
CA PRO A 51 -19.85 18.08 -13.40
C PRO A 51 -19.02 18.38 -14.64
N THR A 52 -18.14 19.36 -14.55
CA THR A 52 -17.16 19.62 -15.60
C THR A 52 -16.09 18.52 -15.62
N HIS A 53 -15.35 18.40 -16.72
CA HIS A 53 -14.22 17.46 -16.79
C HIS A 53 -13.18 17.73 -15.70
N GLN A 54 -12.98 19.00 -15.31
CA GLN A 54 -12.03 19.37 -14.27
C GLN A 54 -12.49 18.87 -12.90
N ASP A 55 -13.78 19.03 -12.58
CA ASP A 55 -14.36 18.52 -11.32
C ASP A 55 -14.23 17.00 -11.22
N LEU A 56 -14.41 16.29 -12.34
CA LEU A 56 -14.22 14.85 -12.42
C LEU A 56 -12.75 14.47 -12.16
N ILE A 57 -11.80 15.18 -12.75
CA ILE A 57 -10.37 14.92 -12.52
C ILE A 57 -10.00 15.15 -11.05
N GLU A 58 -10.47 16.25 -10.46
CA GLU A 58 -10.19 16.58 -9.06
C GLU A 58 -10.83 15.56 -8.10
N ALA A 59 -12.06 15.12 -8.39
CA ALA A 59 -12.73 14.09 -7.61
C ALA A 59 -11.99 12.73 -7.73
N ALA A 60 -11.55 12.34 -8.92
CA ALA A 60 -10.78 11.10 -9.10
C ALA A 60 -9.45 11.14 -8.34
N ARG A 61 -8.75 12.28 -8.37
CA ARG A 61 -7.51 12.48 -7.60
C ARG A 61 -7.75 12.28 -6.11
N ARG A 62 -8.76 12.96 -5.57
CA ARG A 62 -9.06 12.94 -4.13
C ARG A 62 -9.58 11.58 -3.67
N ASP A 63 -10.54 11.01 -4.39
CA ASP A 63 -11.31 9.84 -3.94
C ASP A 63 -10.60 8.51 -4.22
N VAL A 64 -9.78 8.46 -5.27
CA VAL A 64 -9.12 7.23 -5.73
C VAL A 64 -7.61 7.33 -5.64
N LEU A 65 -7.01 8.29 -6.36
CA LEU A 65 -5.56 8.29 -6.59
C LEU A 65 -4.78 8.58 -5.31
N ASN A 66 -5.18 9.57 -4.52
CA ASN A 66 -4.49 9.93 -3.27
C ASN A 66 -4.46 8.75 -2.28
N ARG A 67 -5.57 8.00 -2.20
CA ARG A 67 -5.68 6.84 -1.31
C ARG A 67 -4.79 5.70 -1.78
N LEU A 68 -4.79 5.40 -3.08
CA LEU A 68 -3.91 4.40 -3.67
C LEU A 68 -2.44 4.76 -3.49
N GLN A 69 -2.06 6.00 -3.78
CA GLN A 69 -0.69 6.50 -3.60
C GLN A 69 -0.23 6.34 -2.14
N THR A 70 -1.09 6.68 -1.18
CA THR A 70 -0.77 6.54 0.24
C THR A 70 -0.46 5.09 0.60
N VAL A 71 -1.33 4.14 0.23
CA VAL A 71 -1.13 2.73 0.62
C VAL A 71 0.01 2.06 -0.14
N ILE A 72 0.26 2.45 -1.39
CA ILE A 72 1.42 2.01 -2.16
C ILE A 72 2.69 2.49 -1.48
N HIS A 73 2.75 3.77 -1.11
CA HIS A 73 3.91 4.34 -0.44
C HIS A 73 4.19 3.67 0.92
N CYS A 74 3.15 3.35 1.68
CA CYS A 74 3.30 2.56 2.91
C CYS A 74 3.90 1.17 2.63
N ALA A 75 3.44 0.48 1.58
CA ALA A 75 3.97 -0.83 1.22
C ALA A 75 5.43 -0.76 0.74
N GLU A 76 5.78 0.26 -0.05
CA GLU A 76 7.17 0.53 -0.46
C GLU A 76 8.06 0.81 0.75
N THR A 77 7.56 1.57 1.73
CA THR A 77 8.30 1.86 2.97
C THR A 77 8.62 0.58 3.75
N VAL A 78 7.67 -0.36 3.84
CA VAL A 78 7.88 -1.67 4.47
C VAL A 78 8.94 -2.46 3.71
N ALA A 79 8.84 -2.53 2.39
CA ALA A 79 9.82 -3.24 1.56
C ALA A 79 11.23 -2.66 1.75
N TYR A 80 11.36 -1.33 1.71
CA TYR A 80 12.63 -0.64 1.93
C TYR A 80 13.22 -0.90 3.33
N ALA A 81 12.38 -0.90 4.38
CA ALA A 81 12.84 -1.19 5.73
C ALA A 81 13.40 -2.62 5.86
N ILE A 82 12.74 -3.60 5.22
CA ILE A 82 13.19 -4.99 5.18
C ILE A 82 14.52 -5.11 4.41
N GLU A 83 14.64 -4.46 3.25
CA GLU A 83 15.88 -4.44 2.48
C GLU A 83 17.04 -3.85 3.28
N GLN A 84 16.80 -2.73 3.98
CA GLN A 84 17.79 -2.09 4.82
C GLN A 84 18.20 -2.97 6.01
N ASP A 85 17.26 -3.65 6.67
CA ASP A 85 17.57 -4.58 7.77
C ASP A 85 18.40 -5.77 7.27
N ARG A 86 18.08 -6.31 6.08
CA ARG A 86 18.88 -7.38 5.45
C ARG A 86 20.31 -6.94 5.15
N GLN A 87 20.49 -5.73 4.58
CA GLN A 87 21.82 -5.18 4.30
C GLN A 87 22.64 -4.98 5.58
N ARG A 88 22.06 -4.35 6.61
CA ARG A 88 22.73 -4.16 7.91
C ARG A 88 23.18 -5.47 8.56
N ARG A 89 22.43 -6.55 8.35
CA ARG A 89 22.78 -7.88 8.86
C ARG A 89 23.84 -8.58 8.02
N ALA A 90 23.89 -8.33 6.71
CA ALA A 90 24.95 -8.82 5.84
C ALA A 90 26.29 -8.10 6.09
N ASP A 91 26.23 -6.80 6.39
CA ASP A 91 27.40 -5.94 6.64
C ASP A 91 27.98 -6.10 8.05
N LYS A 92 27.24 -6.71 8.99
CA LYS A 92 27.80 -7.09 10.29
C LYS A 92 28.86 -8.17 10.06
N PRO A 93 30.16 -7.90 10.32
CA PRO A 93 31.17 -8.95 10.25
C PRO A 93 30.77 -10.04 11.24
N ALA A 94 30.98 -11.30 10.84
CA ALA A 94 31.09 -12.40 11.79
C ALA A 94 32.31 -12.14 12.69
N GLY A 95 32.16 -11.26 13.67
CA GLY A 95 33.17 -10.98 14.68
C GLY A 95 33.16 -12.10 15.72
N GLN A 96 34.24 -12.90 15.66
CA GLN A 96 35.02 -13.52 16.75
C GLN A 96 34.35 -13.69 18.12
#